data_AF-A0A9D5BQR6-F1
#
_entry.id   AF-A0A9D5BQR6-F1
#
_cell.length_a   1.000
_cell.length_b   1.000
_cell.length_c   1.000
_cell.angle_alpha   90.00
_cell.angle_beta   90.00
_cell.angle_gamma   90.00
#
_symmetry.space_group_name_H-M   'P 1'
#
loop_
_entity.id
_entity.type
_entity.pdbx_description
1 polymer ?
#
loop_
_entity_poly.entity_id
_entity_poly.type
_entity_poly.pdbx_seq_one_letter_code
_entity_poly.pdbx_strand_id
1 'polypeptide(L)'
;MLPLLKLGTLALKTLSKPVASRLKHQAAIHPRFRQLIVNMAQSNHQITTKMQRRIYGHATDVEIRPLNEEKAVQAAVDLIGELFVFSVAGLLLIFEVQRSARSEARKEELRRKDLEAMKQRNDELAEEVELLKHRFEELEQLARGRGLTGILNFKNIVSSKENGKTEKTA
;
A
#
# COMPACT_ATOMS: atom_id res chain seq x y z
N MET A 1 -3.35 -7.62 -16.38
CA MET A 1 -4.72 -7.77 -15.83
C MET A 1 -5.54 -8.92 -16.44
N LEU A 2 -5.42 -9.25 -17.74
CA LEU A 2 -6.13 -10.36 -18.39
C LEU A 2 -6.02 -11.77 -17.75
N PRO A 3 -4.90 -12.17 -17.11
CA PRO A 3 -4.78 -13.51 -16.54
C PRO A 3 -5.71 -13.76 -15.35
N LEU A 4 -5.89 -12.75 -14.49
CA LEU A 4 -6.68 -12.88 -13.26
C LEU A 4 -8.18 -12.97 -13.57
N LEU A 5 -8.67 -12.21 -14.56
CA LEU A 5 -10.05 -12.30 -15.05
C LEU A 5 -10.35 -13.68 -15.66
N LYS A 6 -9.41 -14.25 -16.42
CA LYS A 6 -9.56 -15.59 -17.01
C LYS A 6 -9.57 -16.69 -15.94
N LEU A 7 -8.70 -16.57 -14.92
CA LEU A 7 -8.70 -17.49 -13.79
C LEU A 7 -9.97 -17.35 -12.95
N GLY A 8 -10.46 -16.13 -12.73
CA GLY A 8 -11.71 -15.86 -12.01
C GLY A 8 -12.93 -16.46 -12.72
N THR A 9 -13.05 -16.25 -14.04
CA THR A 9 -14.15 -16.84 -14.83
C THR A 9 -14.07 -18.36 -14.91
N LEU A 10 -12.86 -18.93 -14.96
CA LEU A 10 -12.66 -20.37 -14.91
C LEU A 10 -13.02 -20.95 -13.53
N ALA A 11 -12.58 -20.31 -12.44
CA ALA A 11 -12.91 -20.70 -11.07
C ALA A 11 -14.42 -20.65 -10.82
N LEU A 12 -15.09 -19.60 -11.31
CA LEU A 12 -16.55 -19.49 -11.28
C LEU A 12 -17.18 -20.72 -11.96
N LYS A 13 -16.75 -21.05 -13.18
CA LYS A 13 -17.28 -22.18 -13.95
C LYS A 13 -17.00 -23.54 -13.30
N THR A 14 -15.85 -23.68 -12.66
CA THR A 14 -15.40 -24.90 -11.98
C THR A 14 -16.10 -25.10 -10.64
N LEU A 15 -16.43 -24.04 -9.91
CA LEU A 15 -17.10 -24.13 -8.61
C LEU A 15 -18.63 -24.11 -8.74
N SER A 16 -19.19 -23.32 -9.65
CA SER A 16 -20.65 -23.19 -9.81
C SER A 16 -21.30 -24.49 -10.29
N LYS A 17 -20.67 -25.25 -11.20
CA LYS A 17 -21.22 -26.51 -11.72
C LYS A 17 -21.39 -27.61 -10.67
N PRO A 18 -20.36 -28.02 -9.90
CA PRO A 18 -20.50 -29.07 -8.90
C PRO A 18 -21.42 -28.64 -7.76
N VAL A 19 -21.38 -27.36 -7.35
CA VAL A 19 -22.29 -26.82 -6.32
C VAL A 19 -23.74 -26.91 -6.81
N ALA A 20 -24.03 -26.44 -8.03
CA ALA A 20 -25.37 -26.52 -8.59
C ALA A 20 -25.88 -27.96 -8.71
N SER A 21 -25.01 -28.89 -9.14
CA SER A 21 -25.34 -30.30 -9.25
C SER A 21 -25.65 -30.94 -7.89
N ARG A 22 -24.84 -30.65 -6.86
CA ARG A 22 -25.05 -31.14 -5.49
C ARG A 22 -26.33 -30.59 -4.87
N LEU A 23 -26.61 -29.30 -5.06
CA LEU A 23 -27.83 -28.66 -4.55
C LEU A 23 -29.10 -29.23 -5.21
N LYS A 24 -29.08 -29.44 -6.54
CA LYS A 24 -30.19 -30.10 -7.26
C LYS A 24 -30.42 -31.52 -6.75
N HIS A 25 -29.36 -32.29 -6.57
CA HIS A 25 -29.46 -33.66 -6.06
C HIS A 25 -30.02 -33.69 -4.63
N GLN A 26 -29.54 -32.80 -3.76
CA GLN A 26 -30.03 -32.68 -2.40
C GLN A 26 -31.50 -32.24 -2.33
N ALA A 27 -31.92 -31.33 -3.22
CA ALA A 27 -33.31 -30.91 -3.36
C ALA A 27 -34.22 -32.02 -3.91
N ALA A 28 -33.68 -32.93 -4.71
CA ALA A 28 -34.43 -34.09 -5.19
C ALA A 28 -34.66 -35.14 -4.09
N ILE A 29 -33.66 -35.33 -3.20
CA ILE A 29 -33.71 -36.36 -2.16
C ILE A 29 -34.45 -35.89 -0.90
N HIS A 30 -34.28 -34.62 -0.50
CA HIS A 30 -34.78 -34.12 0.78
C HIS A 30 -35.92 -33.10 0.63
N PRO A 31 -37.17 -33.47 0.96
CA PRO A 31 -38.33 -32.58 0.83
C PRO A 31 -38.22 -31.28 1.64
N ARG A 32 -37.69 -31.36 2.87
CA ARG A 32 -37.45 -30.17 3.71
C ARG A 32 -36.47 -29.20 3.07
N PHE A 33 -35.42 -29.73 2.44
CA PHE A 33 -34.41 -28.92 1.77
C PHE A 33 -34.97 -28.30 0.48
N ARG A 34 -35.77 -29.05 -0.28
CA ARG A 34 -36.53 -28.55 -1.43
C ARG A 34 -37.43 -27.38 -1.03
N GLN A 35 -38.22 -27.53 0.03
CA GLN A 35 -39.09 -26.45 0.52
C GLN A 35 -38.30 -25.21 0.94
N LEU A 36 -37.16 -25.38 1.61
CA LEU A 36 -36.29 -24.26 1.96
C LEU A 36 -35.79 -23.50 0.72
N ILE A 37 -35.28 -24.23 -0.28
CA ILE A 37 -34.83 -23.67 -1.57
C ILE A 37 -35.97 -22.95 -2.29
N VAL A 38 -37.14 -23.57 -2.40
CA VAL A 38 -38.31 -22.98 -3.05
C VAL A 38 -38.77 -21.72 -2.32
N ASN A 39 -38.80 -21.73 -0.99
CA ASN A 39 -39.15 -20.56 -0.19
C ASN A 39 -38.14 -19.41 -0.38
N MET A 40 -36.85 -19.72 -0.45
CA MET A 40 -35.81 -18.72 -0.74
C MET A 40 -35.98 -18.14 -2.15
N ALA A 41 -36.24 -18.97 -3.17
CA ALA A 41 -36.50 -18.50 -4.53
C ALA A 41 -37.74 -17.59 -4.62
N GLN A 42 -38.84 -18.01 -3.98
CA GLN A 42 -40.09 -17.25 -3.94
C GLN A 42 -39.90 -15.92 -3.21
N SER A 43 -39.24 -15.93 -2.05
CA SER A 43 -38.94 -14.73 -1.28
C SER A 43 -38.06 -13.77 -2.09
N ASN A 44 -37.00 -14.28 -2.72
CA ASN A 44 -36.13 -13.46 -3.56
C ASN A 44 -36.91 -12.83 -4.72
N HIS A 45 -37.72 -13.62 -5.43
CA HIS A 45 -38.56 -13.11 -6.52
C HIS A 45 -39.50 -12.00 -6.04
N GLN A 46 -40.18 -12.20 -4.91
CA GLN A 46 -41.06 -11.20 -4.34
C GLN A 46 -40.32 -9.92 -3.94
N ILE A 47 -39.13 -10.04 -3.33
CA ILE A 47 -38.29 -8.90 -2.95
C ILE A 47 -37.87 -8.13 -4.22
N THR A 48 -37.31 -8.81 -5.22
CA THR A 48 -36.87 -8.17 -6.47
C THR A 48 -38.02 -7.44 -7.16
N THR A 49 -39.18 -8.07 -7.30
CA THR A 49 -40.34 -7.44 -7.95
C THR A 49 -40.89 -6.27 -7.15
N LYS A 50 -40.98 -6.37 -5.82
CA LYS A 50 -41.39 -5.25 -4.95
C LYS A 50 -40.42 -4.08 -5.05
N MET A 51 -39.12 -4.36 -5.01
CA MET A 51 -38.07 -3.35 -5.08
C MET A 51 -38.06 -2.65 -6.45
N GLN A 52 -38.20 -3.42 -7.53
CA GLN A 52 -38.34 -2.88 -8.89
C GLN A 52 -39.57 -1.99 -9.01
N ARG A 53 -40.76 -2.45 -8.59
CA ARG A 53 -41.98 -1.63 -8.63
C ARG A 53 -41.85 -0.34 -7.84
N ARG A 54 -41.19 -0.37 -6.68
CA ARG A 54 -40.95 0.80 -5.83
C ARG A 54 -40.01 1.82 -6.49
N ILE A 55 -38.99 1.35 -7.21
CA ILE A 55 -38.04 2.22 -7.92
C ILE A 55 -38.67 2.83 -9.18
N TYR A 56 -39.49 2.07 -9.91
CA TYR A 56 -40.11 2.51 -11.16
C TYR A 56 -41.50 3.16 -11.00
N GLY A 57 -41.97 3.36 -9.76
CA GLY A 57 -43.24 4.04 -9.47
C GLY A 57 -44.49 3.29 -9.94
N HIS A 58 -44.40 1.99 -10.22
CA HIS A 58 -45.54 1.17 -10.62
C HIS A 58 -46.38 0.77 -9.41
N ALA A 59 -47.71 0.71 -9.58
CA ALA A 59 -48.63 0.23 -8.54
C ALA A 59 -48.20 -1.16 -8.04
N THR A 60 -48.02 -1.28 -6.72
CA THR A 60 -47.49 -2.51 -6.10
C THR A 60 -48.57 -3.61 -5.98
N ASP A 61 -49.80 -3.31 -6.38
CA ASP A 61 -51.03 -4.03 -6.03
C ASP A 61 -51.32 -5.30 -6.86
N VAL A 62 -50.47 -5.62 -7.85
CA VAL A 62 -50.62 -6.85 -8.65
C VAL A 62 -50.00 -8.03 -7.92
N GLU A 63 -50.81 -9.05 -7.62
CA GLU A 63 -50.36 -10.30 -7.00
C GLU A 63 -49.20 -10.92 -7.80
N ILE A 64 -48.09 -11.20 -7.09
CA ILE A 64 -46.88 -11.77 -7.69
C ILE A 64 -47.13 -13.27 -7.84
N ARG A 65 -47.31 -13.72 -9.09
CA ARG A 65 -47.55 -15.14 -9.38
C ARG A 65 -46.35 -15.97 -8.91
N PRO A 66 -46.58 -17.01 -8.07
CA PRO A 66 -45.50 -17.86 -7.61
C PRO A 66 -44.88 -18.61 -8.80
N LEU A 67 -43.56 -18.81 -8.75
CA LEU A 67 -42.87 -19.62 -9.75
C LEU A 67 -43.34 -21.08 -9.67
N ASN A 68 -43.38 -21.75 -10.82
CA ASN A 68 -43.48 -23.21 -10.89
C ASN A 68 -42.33 -23.81 -10.06
N GLU A 69 -42.61 -24.86 -9.32
CA GLU A 69 -41.69 -25.49 -8.40
C GLU A 69 -40.36 -25.88 -9.03
N GLU A 70 -40.35 -26.39 -10.27
CA GLU A 70 -39.10 -26.72 -10.98
C GLU A 70 -38.25 -25.46 -11.26
N LYS A 71 -38.91 -24.36 -11.65
CA LYS A 71 -38.25 -23.07 -11.88
C LYS A 71 -37.76 -22.45 -10.58
N ALA A 72 -38.50 -22.62 -9.49
CA ALA A 72 -38.09 -22.14 -8.16
C ALA A 72 -36.85 -22.90 -7.67
N VAL A 73 -36.80 -24.22 -7.87
CA VAL A 73 -35.61 -25.03 -7.55
C VAL A 73 -34.41 -24.57 -8.36
N GLN A 74 -34.57 -24.36 -9.67
CA GLN A 74 -33.47 -23.86 -10.50
C GLN A 74 -32.99 -22.47 -10.06
N ALA A 75 -33.90 -21.53 -9.84
CA ALA A 75 -33.56 -20.17 -9.42
C ALA A 75 -32.82 -20.13 -8.08
N ALA A 76 -33.22 -20.96 -7.10
CA ALA A 76 -32.51 -21.00 -5.83
C ALA A 76 -31.17 -21.74 -5.91
N VAL A 77 -31.04 -22.75 -6.77
CA VAL A 77 -29.74 -23.38 -7.03
C VAL A 77 -28.75 -22.37 -7.62
N ASP A 78 -29.19 -21.58 -8.59
CA ASP A 78 -28.36 -20.56 -9.23
C ASP A 78 -27.96 -19.48 -8.20
N LEU A 79 -28.92 -18.97 -7.41
CA LEU A 79 -28.68 -18.00 -6.34
C LEU A 79 -27.67 -18.50 -5.29
N ILE A 80 -27.84 -19.73 -4.80
CA ILE A 80 -26.92 -20.31 -3.78
C ILE A 80 -25.54 -20.53 -4.39
N GLY A 81 -25.46 -20.98 -5.65
CA GLY A 81 -24.21 -21.15 -6.36
C GLY A 81 -23.44 -19.83 -6.51
N GLU A 82 -24.14 -18.76 -6.88
CA GLU A 82 -23.55 -17.41 -6.95
C GLU A 82 -23.09 -16.91 -5.57
N LEU A 83 -23.92 -17.03 -4.54
CA LEU A 83 -23.57 -16.64 -3.17
C LEU A 83 -22.35 -17.40 -2.63
N PHE A 84 -22.23 -18.69 -2.91
CA PHE A 84 -21.07 -19.48 -2.54
C PHE A 84 -19.80 -18.92 -3.18
N VAL A 85 -19.83 -18.64 -4.48
CA VAL A 85 -18.67 -18.10 -5.20
C VAL A 85 -18.31 -16.70 -4.70
N PHE A 86 -19.30 -15.82 -4.48
CA PHE A 86 -19.06 -14.50 -3.89
C PHE A 86 -18.50 -14.59 -2.47
N SER A 87 -18.95 -15.55 -1.65
CA SER A 87 -18.43 -15.75 -0.30
C SER A 87 -16.97 -16.18 -0.33
N VAL A 88 -16.60 -17.14 -1.18
CA VAL A 88 -15.21 -17.57 -1.35
C VAL A 88 -14.34 -16.42 -1.86
N ALA A 89 -14.81 -15.67 -2.88
CA ALA A 89 -14.07 -14.53 -3.42
C ALA A 89 -13.90 -13.41 -2.38
N GLY A 90 -14.95 -13.09 -1.62
CA GLY A 90 -14.92 -12.11 -0.54
C GLY A 90 -13.96 -12.51 0.57
N LEU A 91 -13.97 -13.77 0.99
CA LEU A 91 -13.02 -14.31 1.97
C LEU A 91 -11.57 -14.21 1.48
N LEU A 92 -11.30 -14.56 0.23
CA LEU A 92 -9.97 -14.43 -0.37
C LEU A 92 -9.51 -12.97 -0.43
N LEU A 93 -10.40 -12.04 -0.78
CA LEU A 93 -10.10 -10.61 -0.81
C LEU A 93 -9.78 -10.07 0.59
N ILE A 94 -10.62 -10.39 1.59
CA ILE A 94 -10.39 -10.00 2.98
C ILE A 94 -9.06 -10.58 3.47
N PHE A 95 -8.80 -11.85 3.18
CA PHE A 95 -7.55 -12.51 3.52
C PHE A 95 -6.34 -11.82 2.87
N GLU A 96 -6.41 -11.47 1.59
CA GLU A 96 -5.35 -10.78 0.87
C GLU A 96 -5.10 -9.37 1.44
N VAL A 97 -6.16 -8.62 1.77
CA VAL A 97 -6.05 -7.28 2.39
C VAL A 97 -5.41 -7.39 3.78
N GLN A 98 -5.88 -8.32 4.61
CA GLN A 98 -5.33 -8.53 5.95
C GLN A 98 -3.85 -8.98 5.89
N ARG A 99 -3.53 -9.87 4.94
CA ARG A 99 -2.16 -10.32 4.69
C ARG A 99 -1.27 -9.20 4.15
N SER A 100 -1.78 -8.38 3.23
CA SER A 100 -1.06 -7.27 2.61
C SER A 100 -0.75 -6.19 3.63
N ALA A 101 -1.71 -5.81 4.48
CA ALA A 101 -1.49 -4.83 5.55
C ALA A 101 -0.32 -5.24 6.47
N ARG A 102 -0.24 -6.53 6.83
CA ARG A 102 0.87 -7.07 7.64
C ARG A 102 2.22 -7.03 6.91
N SER A 103 2.20 -7.22 5.59
CA SER A 103 3.39 -7.17 4.74
C SER A 103 3.88 -5.72 4.53
N GLU A 104 2.96 -4.78 4.34
CA GLU A 104 3.26 -3.36 4.17
C GLU A 104 3.83 -2.74 5.45
N ALA A 105 3.26 -3.08 6.62
CA ALA A 105 3.78 -2.63 7.91
C ALA A 105 5.27 -3.02 8.10
N ARG A 106 5.65 -4.25 7.73
CA ARG A 106 7.06 -4.69 7.78
C ARG A 106 7.96 -3.91 6.83
N LYS A 107 7.45 -3.57 5.63
CA LYS A 107 8.19 -2.76 4.65
C LYS A 107 8.33 -1.30 5.10
N GLU A 108 7.35 -0.77 5.81
CA GLU A 108 7.43 0.57 6.42
C GLU A 108 8.44 0.62 7.55
N GLU A 109 8.45 -0.38 8.43
CA GLU A 109 9.46 -0.48 9.49
C GLU A 109 10.87 -0.53 8.93
N LEU A 110 11.09 -1.31 7.86
CA LEU A 110 12.40 -1.39 7.21
C LEU A 110 12.80 -0.05 6.58
N ARG A 111 11.88 0.59 5.84
CA ARG A 111 12.11 1.93 5.26
C ARG A 111 12.42 2.98 6.32
N ARG A 112 11.76 2.89 7.49
CA ARG A 112 11.98 3.81 8.60
C ARG A 112 13.38 3.65 9.20
N LYS A 113 13.83 2.40 9.39
CA LYS A 113 15.21 2.11 9.84
C LYS A 113 16.27 2.63 8.87
N ASP A 114 16.07 2.44 7.56
CA ASP A 114 16.99 2.97 6.55
C ASP A 114 17.06 4.50 6.59
N LEU A 115 15.91 5.16 6.80
CA LEU A 115 15.83 6.61 6.89
C LEU A 115 16.51 7.15 8.16
N GLU A 116 16.38 6.45 9.28
CA GLU A 116 17.09 6.75 10.53
C GLU A 116 18.60 6.57 10.37
N ALA A 117 19.06 5.49 9.73
CA ALA A 117 20.48 5.27 9.44
C ALA A 117 21.06 6.34 8.52
N MET A 118 20.30 6.79 7.50
CA MET A 118 20.73 7.88 6.62
C MET A 118 20.81 9.23 7.35
N LYS A 119 19.88 9.51 8.27
CA LYS A 119 19.96 10.71 9.10
C LYS A 119 21.20 10.70 9.98
N GLN A 120 21.50 9.59 10.64
CA GLN A 120 22.71 9.46 11.47
C GLN A 120 23.98 9.73 10.67
N ARG A 121 24.10 9.14 9.48
CA ARG A 121 25.24 9.40 8.58
C ARG A 121 25.34 10.86 8.16
N ASN A 122 24.20 11.52 7.96
CA ASN A 122 24.16 12.93 7.58
C ASN A 122 24.57 13.85 8.74
N ASP A 123 24.16 13.52 9.97
CA ASP A 123 24.55 14.24 11.18
C ASP A 123 26.04 14.07 11.46
N GLU A 124 26.56 12.84 11.32
CA GLU A 124 27.99 12.53 11.45
C GLU A 124 28.84 13.27 10.39
N LEU A 125 28.40 13.28 9.13
CA LEU A 125 29.05 14.09 8.09
C LEU A 125 28.99 15.59 8.40
N ALA A 126 27.89 16.08 8.99
CA ALA A 126 27.76 17.49 9.33
C ALA A 126 28.75 17.89 10.44
N GLU A 127 28.92 17.05 11.46
CA GLU A 127 29.93 17.23 12.51
C GLU A 127 31.35 17.20 11.94
N GLU A 128 31.65 16.25 11.04
CA GLU A 128 32.96 16.20 10.36
C GLU A 128 33.23 17.47 9.56
N VAL A 129 32.23 17.99 8.83
CA VAL A 129 32.35 19.25 8.07
C VAL A 129 32.59 20.43 9.00
N GLU A 130 31.91 20.51 10.14
CA GLU A 130 32.10 21.57 11.12
C GLU A 130 33.49 21.50 11.76
N LEU A 131 33.95 20.30 12.13
CA LEU A 131 35.30 20.07 12.61
C LEU A 131 36.36 20.50 11.58
N LEU A 132 36.15 20.15 10.31
CA LEU A 132 37.07 20.49 9.23
C LEU A 132 37.12 22.01 9.01
N LYS A 133 35.97 22.71 9.09
CA LYS A 133 35.92 24.18 9.05
C LYS A 133 36.70 24.81 10.20
N HIS A 134 36.52 24.33 11.42
CA HIS A 134 37.25 24.85 12.59
C HIS A 134 38.76 24.65 12.43
N ARG A 135 39.20 23.48 11.95
CA ARG A 135 40.62 23.21 11.63
C ARG A 135 41.16 24.14 10.54
N PHE A 136 40.33 24.46 9.55
CA PHE A 136 40.70 25.38 8.48
C PHE A 136 40.88 26.81 9.02
N GLU A 137 39.99 27.27 9.89
CA GLU A 137 40.10 28.58 10.57
C GLU A 137 41.34 28.67 11.47
N GLU A 138 41.65 27.62 12.24
CA GLU A 138 42.90 27.53 13.03
C GLU A 138 44.14 27.67 12.14
N LEU A 139 44.17 26.95 11.00
CA LEU A 139 45.27 27.02 10.05
C LEU A 139 45.39 28.39 9.40
N GLU A 140 44.27 29.03 9.04
CA GLU A 140 44.27 30.37 8.46
C GLU A 140 44.80 31.40 9.48
N GLN A 141 44.40 31.31 10.75
CA GLN A 141 44.91 32.18 11.81
C GLN A 141 46.41 31.98 12.04
N LEU A 142 46.88 30.73 12.06
CA LEU A 142 48.31 30.42 12.17
C LEU A 142 49.11 30.94 10.96
N ALA A 143 48.55 30.82 9.74
CA ALA A 143 49.16 31.34 8.53
C ALA A 143 49.20 32.87 8.51
N ARG A 144 48.14 33.56 8.95
CA ARG A 144 48.11 35.03 9.10
C ARG A 144 49.08 35.51 10.16
N GLY A 145 49.15 34.83 11.30
CA GLY A 145 50.10 35.11 12.38
C GLY A 145 51.54 34.97 11.90
N ARG A 146 51.91 33.83 11.29
CA ARG A 146 53.24 33.62 10.71
C ARG A 146 53.54 34.54 9.53
N GLY A 147 52.55 34.87 8.69
CA GLY A 147 52.72 35.80 7.58
C GLY A 147 53.09 37.19 8.07
N LEU A 148 52.40 37.69 9.11
CA LEU A 148 52.72 38.97 9.74
C LEU A 148 54.09 38.96 10.43
N THR A 149 54.42 37.92 11.21
CA THR A 149 55.74 37.82 11.85
C THR A 149 56.86 37.64 10.84
N GLY A 150 56.62 36.89 9.75
CA GLY A 150 57.55 36.69 8.65
C GLY A 150 57.83 37.98 7.88
N ILE A 151 56.80 38.77 7.58
CA ILE A 151 56.93 40.08 6.92
C ILE A 151 57.65 41.09 7.82
N LEU A 152 57.32 41.13 9.11
CA LEU A 152 57.98 42.01 10.08
C LEU A 152 59.46 41.67 10.25
N ASN A 153 59.81 40.38 10.37
CA ASN A 153 61.22 39.96 10.38
C ASN A 153 61.92 40.29 9.07
N PHE A 154 61.26 40.11 7.93
CA PHE A 154 61.85 40.47 6.63
C PHE A 154 62.11 41.98 6.52
N LYS A 155 61.16 42.81 6.96
CA LYS A 155 61.32 44.27 7.00
C LYS A 155 62.41 44.70 7.98
N ASN A 156 62.50 44.09 9.17
CA ASN A 156 63.57 44.36 10.13
C ASN A 156 64.94 43.94 9.57
N ILE A 157 65.04 42.80 8.89
CA ILE A 157 66.28 42.36 8.24
C ILE A 157 66.68 43.31 7.11
N VAL A 158 65.73 43.76 6.28
CA VAL A 158 65.99 44.71 5.19
C VAL A 158 66.39 46.08 5.73
N SER A 159 65.70 46.59 6.75
CA SER A 159 65.99 47.88 7.36
C SER A 159 67.32 47.88 8.14
N SER A 160 67.68 46.77 8.78
CA SER A 160 69.01 46.58 9.39
C SER A 160 70.13 46.49 8.35
N LYS A 161 69.84 46.02 7.14
CA LYS A 161 70.79 45.97 6.01
C LYS A 161 70.98 47.33 5.33
N GLU A 162 69.98 48.21 5.44
CA GLU A 162 70.00 49.58 4.93
C GLU A 162 70.75 50.52 5.89
N ASN A 163 70.51 50.42 7.20
CA ASN A 163 71.27 51.16 8.23
C ASN A 163 72.74 50.74 8.32
N GLY A 164 73.09 49.49 8.02
CA GLY A 164 74.49 49.04 7.95
C GLY A 164 75.29 49.58 6.76
N LYS A 165 74.62 50.20 5.76
CA LYS A 165 75.28 50.86 4.63
C LYS A 165 75.53 52.35 4.84
N THR A 166 74.73 53.04 5.67
CA THR A 166 74.88 54.47 5.93
C THR A 166 75.94 54.81 6.98
N GLU A 167 76.32 53.89 7.86
CA GLU A 167 77.41 54.10 8.84
C GLU A 167 78.84 53.89 8.29
N LYS A 168 79.00 53.48 7.01
CA LYS A 168 80.33 53.30 6.37
C LYS A 168 80.71 54.40 5.37
N THR A 169 79.92 55.46 5.27
CA THR A 169 80.23 56.62 4.43
C THR A 169 79.93 57.91 5.19
N ALA A 170 80.79 58.21 6.17
CA ALA A 170 81.00 59.55 6.73
C ALA A 170 82.47 59.66 7.15
#